data_AF-A0A2H4ZR27-F1
#
_entry.id   AF-A0A2H4ZR27-F1
#
_cell.length_a   1.000
_cell.length_b   1.000
_cell.length_c   1.000
_cell.angle_alpha   90.00
_cell.angle_beta   90.00
_cell.angle_gamma   90.00
#
_symmetry.space_group_name_H-M   'P 1'
#
loop_
_entity.id
_entity.type
_entity.pdbx_description
1 polymer ?
#
loop_
_entity_poly.entity_id
_entity_poly.type
_entity_poly.pdbx_seq_one_letter_code
_entity_poly.pdbx_strand_id
1 'polypeptide(L)'
;MIPQMMLLTMFLLLIYMYNIKMNKKSQMLFKYILFKMNKLKNMINMNKYFKRFNNTKVEINQNMMNNSDNNNNQEDDEKESKNKVSMKKVIKNLRYLTNEDVDKYTWIWDKTPRKFDKFYEEYKKTYPHNKLPSKEFLEWFIGFFEGDGSMTMATRGDLSMVITQHDKDIHILEYIKDNLGFGKVVAQTSKNRKNISRWITNKQLDHKLLIYLFNGNMVLPLRYIKFSLFTNKLNIKLLKNNESIIPVKNNCKLPTLNDAWLSGFIDGEGCFNIHHNNNYYSSLFNLSQKYTANIYVLETILKLIQDLSKIYKGSIMPHTRDNNFMLCITNKNMCASMKYYFDKFPLKTNKHIEYMKWMDFILTYININNNNNNNNKQILENKYQIIRDNSWYLLRKKEKKNM
;
A
#
# COMPACT_ATOMS: atom_id res chain seq x y z
N MET A 1 33.90 -4.45 -13.76
CA MET A 1 32.61 -3.79 -13.45
C MET A 1 32.73 -2.35 -12.96
N ILE A 2 33.75 -1.99 -12.16
CA ILE A 2 33.98 -0.61 -11.66
C ILE A 2 34.25 0.42 -12.79
N PRO A 3 35.00 0.11 -13.87
CA PRO A 3 35.31 1.09 -14.92
C PRO A 3 34.08 1.53 -15.74
N GLN A 4 33.16 0.60 -16.02
CA GLN A 4 31.93 0.86 -16.77
C GLN A 4 30.94 1.74 -16.00
N MET A 5 30.90 1.61 -14.66
CA MET A 5 30.09 2.49 -13.81
C MET A 5 30.64 3.92 -13.75
N MET A 6 31.98 4.09 -13.74
CA MET A 6 32.61 5.41 -13.79
C MET A 6 32.34 6.13 -15.12
N LEU A 7 32.48 5.43 -16.24
CA LEU A 7 32.15 5.94 -17.58
C LEU A 7 30.68 6.38 -17.67
N LEU A 8 29.76 5.60 -17.09
CA LEU A 8 28.34 5.95 -17.05
C LEU A 8 28.08 7.18 -16.18
N THR A 9 28.73 7.32 -15.02
CA THR A 9 28.59 8.51 -14.17
C THR A 9 29.12 9.78 -14.83
N MET A 10 30.23 9.69 -15.56
CA MET A 10 30.78 10.82 -16.32
C MET A 10 29.85 11.22 -17.47
N PHE A 11 29.25 10.24 -18.17
CA PHE A 11 28.28 10.48 -19.23
C PHE A 11 27.00 11.17 -18.72
N LEU A 12 26.52 10.80 -17.52
CA LEU A 12 25.35 11.41 -16.88
C LEU A 12 25.63 12.83 -16.37
N LEU A 13 26.84 13.10 -15.87
CA LEU A 13 27.31 14.45 -15.52
C LEU A 13 27.36 15.36 -16.75
N LEU A 14 27.82 14.84 -17.90
CA LEU A 14 27.81 15.57 -19.17
C LEU A 14 26.38 15.91 -19.63
N ILE A 15 25.42 14.98 -19.55
CA ILE A 15 24.01 15.27 -19.91
C ILE A 15 23.42 16.36 -19.02
N TYR A 16 23.74 16.35 -17.72
CA TYR A 16 23.28 17.36 -16.76
C TYR A 16 23.94 18.72 -17.00
N MET A 17 25.25 18.77 -17.25
CA MET A 17 25.98 20.01 -17.51
C MET A 17 25.59 20.66 -18.84
N TYR A 18 25.25 19.87 -19.86
CA TYR A 18 24.91 20.37 -21.20
C TYR A 18 23.40 20.53 -21.45
N ASN A 19 22.55 20.35 -20.41
CA ASN A 19 21.10 20.59 -20.47
C ASN A 19 20.39 19.89 -21.65
N ILE A 20 20.86 18.69 -22.01
CA ILE A 20 20.36 17.96 -23.18
C ILE A 20 18.93 17.46 -22.89
N LYS A 21 17.98 17.87 -23.74
CA LYS A 21 16.56 17.50 -23.62
C LYS A 21 16.36 16.01 -23.94
N MET A 22 16.37 15.16 -22.90
CA MET A 22 16.19 13.71 -23.02
C MET A 22 14.76 13.35 -23.47
N ASN A 23 14.63 12.41 -24.41
CA ASN A 23 13.32 11.85 -24.77
C ASN A 23 12.73 11.00 -23.61
N LYS A 24 11.42 10.74 -23.63
CA LYS A 24 10.70 10.05 -22.53
C LYS A 24 11.27 8.66 -22.19
N LYS A 25 11.77 7.92 -23.18
CA LYS A 25 12.34 6.57 -22.98
C LYS A 25 13.68 6.66 -22.25
N SER A 26 14.53 7.62 -22.63
CA SER A 26 15.80 7.92 -21.95
C SER A 26 15.60 8.46 -20.54
N GLN A 27 14.55 9.25 -20.29
CA GLN A 27 14.20 9.71 -18.94
C GLN A 27 13.76 8.55 -18.01
N MET A 28 12.99 7.60 -18.54
CA MET A 28 12.60 6.40 -17.78
C MET A 28 13.80 5.51 -17.45
N LEU A 29 14.70 5.31 -18.42
CA LEU A 29 15.93 4.56 -18.21
C LEU A 29 16.85 5.25 -17.18
N PHE A 30 16.98 6.58 -17.25
CA PHE A 30 17.73 7.37 -16.28
C PHE A 30 17.13 7.25 -14.86
N LYS A 31 15.81 7.36 -14.71
CA LYS A 31 15.12 7.15 -13.43
C LYS A 31 15.37 5.73 -12.88
N TYR A 32 15.36 4.72 -13.74
CA TYR A 32 15.64 3.33 -13.36
C TYR A 32 17.11 3.11 -12.94
N ILE A 33 18.06 3.72 -13.64
CA ILE A 33 19.49 3.67 -13.29
C ILE A 33 19.74 4.39 -11.97
N LEU A 34 19.18 5.59 -11.77
CA LEU A 34 19.29 6.33 -10.51
C LEU A 34 18.69 5.53 -9.34
N PHE A 35 17.57 4.84 -9.56
CA PHE A 35 16.97 3.93 -8.61
C PHE A 35 17.91 2.76 -8.23
N LYS A 36 18.51 2.10 -9.22
CA LYS A 36 19.51 1.02 -8.99
C LYS A 36 20.75 1.53 -8.25
N MET A 37 21.24 2.73 -8.57
CA MET A 37 22.39 3.35 -7.90
C MET A 37 22.08 3.71 -6.44
N ASN A 38 20.90 4.26 -6.16
CA ASN A 38 20.46 4.52 -4.79
C ASN A 38 20.28 3.22 -3.98
N LYS A 39 19.80 2.15 -4.61
CA LYS A 39 19.75 0.81 -3.99
C LYS A 39 21.15 0.31 -3.62
N LEU A 40 22.14 0.47 -4.50
CA LEU A 40 23.55 0.11 -4.22
C LEU A 40 24.14 0.97 -3.09
N LYS A 41 23.88 2.28 -3.10
CA LYS A 41 24.34 3.22 -2.07
C LYS A 41 23.74 2.89 -0.70
N ASN A 42 22.46 2.50 -0.65
CA ASN A 42 21.79 2.07 0.57
C ASN A 42 22.32 0.72 1.08
N MET A 43 22.67 -0.22 0.18
CA MET A 43 23.34 -1.47 0.56
C MET A 43 24.76 -1.24 1.12
N ILE A 44 25.53 -0.32 0.53
CA ILE A 44 26.87 0.05 1.00
C ILE A 44 26.81 0.79 2.35
N ASN A 45 25.84 1.69 2.53
CA ASN A 45 25.60 2.35 3.81
C ASN A 45 25.20 1.34 4.90
N MET A 46 24.32 0.38 4.60
CA MET A 46 23.98 -0.70 5.53
C MET A 46 25.21 -1.47 6.02
N ASN A 47 26.14 -1.81 5.12
CA ASN A 47 27.40 -2.49 5.50
C ASN A 47 28.32 -1.61 6.37
N LYS A 48 28.33 -0.29 6.16
CA LYS A 48 29.08 0.67 6.99
C LYS A 48 28.45 0.85 8.37
N TYR A 49 27.12 0.77 8.48
CA TYR A 49 26.38 0.81 9.75
C TYR A 49 26.53 -0.47 10.56
N PHE A 50 26.54 -1.66 9.93
CA PHE A 50 26.84 -2.91 10.63
C PHE A 50 28.23 -2.92 11.28
N LYS A 51 29.24 -2.34 10.60
CA LYS A 51 30.60 -2.21 11.15
C LYS A 51 30.68 -1.21 12.32
N ARG A 52 29.84 -0.16 12.30
CA ARG A 52 29.77 0.86 13.36
C ARG A 52 29.01 0.37 14.59
N PHE A 53 27.98 -0.47 14.41
CA PHE A 53 27.16 -1.05 15.48
C PHE A 53 27.94 -2.01 16.40
N ASN A 54 28.94 -2.72 15.86
CA ASN A 54 29.82 -3.57 16.67
C ASN A 54 30.77 -2.75 17.56
N ASN A 55 31.18 -1.55 17.14
CA ASN A 55 32.03 -0.68 17.94
C ASN A 55 31.25 0.13 18.99
N THR A 56 29.97 0.48 18.74
CA THR A 56 29.16 1.27 19.68
C THR A 56 28.68 0.48 20.90
N LYS A 57 28.62 -0.86 20.83
CA LYS A 57 28.32 -1.71 22.00
C LYS A 57 29.42 -1.68 23.07
N VAL A 58 30.66 -1.35 22.70
CA VAL A 58 31.78 -1.30 23.65
C VAL A 58 31.82 0.02 24.42
N GLU A 59 31.44 1.15 23.79
CA GLU A 59 31.48 2.48 24.41
C GLU A 59 30.29 2.79 25.35
N ILE A 60 29.10 2.22 25.09
CA ILE A 60 27.90 2.53 25.89
C ILE A 60 27.99 1.98 27.33
N ASN A 61 28.75 0.90 27.56
CA ASN A 61 28.93 0.34 28.91
C ASN A 61 29.86 1.18 29.80
N GLN A 62 30.71 2.07 29.23
CA GLN A 62 31.62 2.92 29.99
C GLN A 62 31.00 4.27 30.39
N ASN A 63 30.02 4.77 29.62
CA ASN A 63 29.48 6.12 29.81
C ASN A 63 28.26 6.23 30.72
N MET A 64 27.63 5.12 31.13
CA MET A 64 26.49 5.15 32.07
C MET A 64 26.90 5.33 33.55
N MET A 65 28.19 5.35 33.88
CA MET A 65 28.67 5.52 35.26
C MET A 65 28.93 6.97 35.68
N ASN A 66 28.94 7.95 34.76
CA ASN A 66 29.64 9.22 35.03
C ASN A 66 28.85 10.53 35.02
N ASN A 67 27.53 10.58 34.79
CA ASN A 67 26.85 11.90 34.73
C ASN A 67 25.49 11.93 35.41
N SER A 68 25.53 12.14 36.73
CA SER A 68 24.54 12.95 37.46
C SER A 68 25.27 14.21 37.93
N ASP A 69 24.96 15.37 37.36
CA ASP A 69 24.82 16.66 38.06
C ASP A 69 24.82 17.88 37.10
N ASN A 70 24.01 18.87 37.52
CA ASN A 70 24.03 20.30 37.21
C ASN A 70 23.05 20.92 36.17
N ASN A 71 22.21 21.79 36.76
CA ASN A 71 21.33 22.82 36.19
C ASN A 71 22.09 24.13 35.88
N ASN A 72 21.58 24.96 34.94
CA ASN A 72 21.05 26.32 35.20
C ASN A 72 20.73 27.13 33.92
N ASN A 73 19.68 27.98 34.08
CA ASN A 73 19.05 29.10 33.33
C ASN A 73 20.02 30.04 32.54
N GLN A 74 19.68 30.97 31.62
CA GLN A 74 18.48 31.77 31.23
C GLN A 74 18.84 32.57 29.94
N GLU A 75 17.88 32.93 29.06
CA GLU A 75 17.81 34.17 28.21
C GLU A 75 16.78 34.02 27.07
N ASP A 76 15.65 34.71 27.24
CA ASP A 76 14.53 34.87 26.31
C ASP A 76 14.24 36.38 26.16
N ASP A 77 14.16 36.87 24.91
CA ASP A 77 13.20 37.91 24.46
C ASP A 77 13.42 38.36 22.99
N GLU A 78 14.47 37.90 22.30
CA GLU A 78 14.61 38.08 20.83
C GLU A 78 14.17 36.86 19.99
N LYS A 79 13.74 35.77 20.63
CA LYS A 79 13.37 34.50 19.96
C LYS A 79 11.96 34.50 19.37
N GLU A 80 11.07 35.41 19.77
CA GLU A 80 9.64 35.27 19.46
C GLU A 80 9.25 35.63 18.00
N SER A 81 9.97 36.56 17.37
CA SER A 81 9.69 36.96 15.98
C SER A 81 10.32 36.02 14.94
N LYS A 82 11.53 35.50 15.21
CA LYS A 82 12.19 34.46 14.41
C LYS A 82 11.51 33.09 14.58
N ASN A 83 10.95 32.79 15.75
CA ASN A 83 10.20 31.56 15.96
C ASN A 83 8.90 31.49 15.16
N LYS A 84 8.17 32.60 14.92
CA LYS A 84 6.96 32.56 14.08
C LYS A 84 7.25 32.27 12.59
N VAL A 85 8.38 32.74 12.06
CA VAL A 85 8.82 32.46 10.68
C VAL A 85 9.43 31.04 10.57
N SER A 86 10.11 30.57 11.62
CA SER A 86 10.58 29.19 11.78
C SER A 86 9.42 28.18 11.89
N MET A 87 8.39 28.46 12.70
CA MET A 87 7.24 27.58 12.91
C MET A 87 6.44 27.38 11.61
N LYS A 88 6.30 28.41 10.77
CA LYS A 88 5.66 28.30 9.45
C LYS A 88 6.43 27.38 8.49
N LYS A 89 7.76 27.29 8.63
CA LYS A 89 8.61 26.36 7.86
C LYS A 89 8.60 24.94 8.45
N VAL A 90 8.36 24.82 9.75
CA VAL A 90 8.28 23.56 10.51
C VAL A 90 6.90 22.89 10.42
N ILE A 91 5.83 23.63 10.10
CA ILE A 91 4.54 23.02 9.73
C ILE A 91 4.65 22.47 8.30
N LYS A 92 5.50 21.45 8.12
CA LYS A 92 5.32 20.47 7.06
C LYS A 92 3.95 19.88 7.33
N ASN A 93 2.99 20.19 6.47
CA ASN A 93 1.61 19.74 6.62
C ASN A 93 1.65 18.22 6.84
N LEU A 94 1.23 17.71 8.02
CA LEU A 94 1.24 16.28 8.39
C LEU A 94 0.55 15.37 7.35
N ARG A 95 -0.12 15.97 6.38
CA ARG A 95 -0.75 15.34 5.21
C ARG A 95 0.25 14.85 4.15
N TYR A 96 1.50 15.31 4.12
CA TYR A 96 2.45 15.03 3.04
C TYR A 96 3.82 14.59 3.58
N LEU A 97 3.91 13.33 4.01
CA LEU A 97 5.21 12.67 4.18
C LEU A 97 5.96 12.66 2.84
N THR A 98 7.27 12.83 2.86
CA THR A 98 8.19 12.64 1.71
C THR A 98 8.95 11.32 1.84
N ASN A 99 9.56 10.81 0.76
CA ASN A 99 10.40 9.61 0.86
C ASN A 99 11.51 9.79 1.91
N GLU A 100 12.13 10.98 1.97
CA GLU A 100 13.15 11.30 2.98
C GLU A 100 12.64 11.22 4.43
N ASP A 101 11.36 11.52 4.68
CA ASP A 101 10.80 11.38 6.03
C ASP A 101 10.64 9.90 6.39
N VAL A 102 10.22 9.10 5.42
CA VAL A 102 9.85 7.70 5.62
C VAL A 102 11.08 6.80 5.63
N ASP A 103 12.11 7.11 4.83
CA ASP A 103 13.36 6.35 4.74
C ASP A 103 14.21 6.47 6.03
N LYS A 104 13.88 7.42 6.92
CA LYS A 104 14.47 7.51 8.28
C LYS A 104 13.94 6.43 9.24
N TYR A 105 12.80 5.81 8.93
CA TYR A 105 12.20 4.80 9.79
C TYR A 105 12.77 3.41 9.51
N THR A 106 13.19 2.73 10.56
CA THR A 106 13.52 1.31 10.52
C THR A 106 12.25 0.48 10.74
N TRP A 107 11.86 -0.28 9.73
CA TRP A 107 10.67 -1.12 9.76
C TRP A 107 10.96 -2.47 10.42
N ILE A 108 10.21 -2.81 11.47
CA ILE A 108 10.25 -4.11 12.12
C ILE A 108 9.22 -5.02 11.45
N TRP A 109 9.70 -6.06 10.78
CA TRP A 109 8.86 -6.99 10.01
C TRP A 109 8.53 -8.23 10.83
N ASP A 110 7.23 -8.50 10.99
CA ASP A 110 6.70 -9.66 11.70
C ASP A 110 6.18 -10.72 10.70
N LYS A 111 6.72 -11.94 10.80
CA LYS A 111 6.36 -13.09 9.95
C LYS A 111 5.32 -14.01 10.59
N THR A 112 4.94 -13.76 11.84
CA THR A 112 3.98 -14.61 12.55
C THR A 112 2.57 -14.43 11.99
N PRO A 113 1.67 -15.41 12.14
CA PRO A 113 0.27 -15.25 11.73
C PRO A 113 -0.41 -14.04 12.39
N ARG A 114 -1.45 -13.49 11.74
CA ARG A 114 -2.29 -12.45 12.35
C ARG A 114 -3.05 -13.01 13.55
N LYS A 115 -3.18 -12.17 14.58
CA LYS A 115 -3.86 -12.52 15.84
C LYS A 115 -5.01 -11.56 16.07
N PHE A 116 -6.18 -12.11 16.38
CA PHE A 116 -7.42 -11.34 16.57
C PHE A 116 -8.01 -11.51 17.97
N ASP A 117 -7.28 -12.13 18.90
CA ASP A 117 -7.77 -12.48 20.25
C ASP A 117 -8.33 -11.26 20.98
N LYS A 118 -7.57 -10.16 21.00
CA LYS A 118 -8.00 -8.93 21.66
C LYS A 118 -9.21 -8.28 20.97
N PHE A 119 -9.26 -8.34 19.64
CA PHE A 119 -10.42 -7.87 18.89
C PHE A 119 -11.67 -8.68 19.27
N TYR A 120 -11.59 -10.01 19.24
CA TYR A 120 -12.72 -10.88 19.57
C TYR A 120 -13.17 -10.75 21.02
N GLU A 121 -12.24 -10.62 21.96
CA GLU A 121 -12.54 -10.38 23.37
C GLU A 121 -13.38 -9.10 23.54
N GLU A 122 -12.93 -7.99 22.98
CA GLU A 122 -13.60 -6.70 23.11
C GLU A 122 -14.88 -6.61 22.26
N TYR A 123 -14.92 -7.30 21.12
CA TYR A 123 -16.11 -7.38 20.26
C TYR A 123 -17.26 -8.06 20.99
N LYS A 124 -17.01 -9.21 21.64
CA LYS A 124 -18.05 -9.94 22.40
C LYS A 124 -18.61 -9.13 23.56
N LYS A 125 -17.78 -8.32 24.23
CA LYS A 125 -18.24 -7.39 25.28
C LYS A 125 -19.11 -6.27 24.72
N THR A 126 -18.72 -5.75 23.55
CA THR A 126 -19.36 -4.59 22.92
C THR A 126 -20.67 -4.95 22.24
N TYR A 127 -20.70 -6.08 21.54
CA TYR A 127 -21.80 -6.55 20.69
C TYR A 127 -22.10 -8.04 20.99
N PRO A 128 -22.63 -8.36 22.18
CA PRO A 128 -22.77 -9.74 22.66
C PRO A 128 -23.72 -10.61 21.84
N HIS A 129 -24.69 -9.99 21.16
CA HIS A 129 -25.68 -10.69 20.33
C HIS A 129 -25.34 -10.68 18.84
N ASN A 130 -24.25 -10.01 18.44
CA ASN A 130 -23.85 -9.97 17.04
C ASN A 130 -23.02 -11.20 16.69
N LYS A 131 -23.19 -11.68 15.45
CA LYS A 131 -22.32 -12.73 14.91
C LYS A 131 -20.88 -12.22 14.88
N LEU A 132 -19.95 -13.04 15.40
CA LEU A 132 -18.53 -12.72 15.38
C LEU A 132 -18.02 -12.65 13.93
N PRO A 133 -17.26 -11.61 13.54
CA PRO A 133 -16.64 -11.55 12.22
C PRO A 133 -15.69 -12.73 12.01
N SER A 134 -15.70 -13.33 10.83
CA SER A 134 -14.80 -14.47 10.54
C SER A 134 -13.35 -14.00 10.41
N LYS A 135 -12.40 -14.90 10.73
CA LYS A 135 -10.95 -14.64 10.59
C LYS A 135 -10.59 -14.18 9.18
N GLU A 136 -11.09 -14.89 8.16
CA GLU A 136 -10.82 -14.58 6.75
C GLU A 136 -11.40 -13.22 6.33
N PHE A 137 -12.59 -12.85 6.85
CA PHE A 137 -13.13 -11.51 6.62
C PHE A 137 -12.22 -10.44 7.25
N LEU A 138 -11.75 -10.64 8.48
CA LEU A 138 -10.88 -9.68 9.16
C LEU A 138 -9.54 -9.51 8.44
N GLU A 139 -8.94 -10.61 7.97
CA GLU A 139 -7.71 -10.59 7.16
C GLU A 139 -7.91 -9.80 5.86
N TRP A 140 -8.99 -10.12 5.13
CA TRP A 140 -9.35 -9.41 3.91
C TRP A 140 -9.62 -7.92 4.18
N PHE A 141 -10.38 -7.60 5.24
CA PHE A 141 -10.74 -6.23 5.58
C PHE A 141 -9.51 -5.38 5.90
N ILE A 142 -8.50 -5.94 6.58
CA ILE A 142 -7.24 -5.22 6.81
C ILE A 142 -6.56 -4.87 5.49
N GLY A 143 -6.43 -5.83 4.57
CA GLY A 143 -5.84 -5.58 3.25
C GLY A 143 -6.62 -4.54 2.47
N PHE A 144 -7.94 -4.65 2.45
CA PHE A 144 -8.82 -3.73 1.73
C PHE A 144 -8.77 -2.31 2.33
N PHE A 145 -8.77 -2.19 3.65
CA PHE A 145 -8.64 -0.90 4.34
C PHE A 145 -7.25 -0.27 4.11
N GLU A 146 -6.18 -1.06 4.04
CA GLU A 146 -4.85 -0.54 3.72
C GLU A 146 -4.75 -0.03 2.27
N GLY A 147 -5.52 -0.61 1.34
CA GLY A 147 -5.71 -0.08 0.00
C GLY A 147 -6.56 1.18 -0.03
N ASP A 148 -7.84 1.08 0.32
CA ASP A 148 -8.85 2.12 0.05
C ASP A 148 -9.39 2.84 1.29
N GLY A 149 -9.01 2.40 2.49
CA GLY A 149 -9.41 3.02 3.74
C GLY A 149 -8.73 4.36 4.00
N SER A 150 -9.35 5.16 4.85
CA SER A 150 -8.84 6.45 5.32
C SER A 150 -9.11 6.61 6.81
N MET A 151 -8.09 7.05 7.54
CA MET A 151 -8.20 7.48 8.93
C MET A 151 -8.14 9.00 8.94
N THR A 152 -9.25 9.64 9.32
CA THR A 152 -9.39 11.08 9.33
C THR A 152 -9.33 11.59 10.76
N MET A 153 -8.47 12.59 10.97
CA MET A 153 -8.37 13.36 12.21
C MET A 153 -8.73 14.81 11.86
N ALA A 154 -9.96 15.22 12.14
CA ALA A 154 -10.41 16.58 11.88
C ALA A 154 -9.70 17.56 12.82
N THR A 155 -9.54 18.82 12.37
CA THR A 155 -8.92 19.88 13.18
C THR A 155 -9.67 20.14 14.49
N ARG A 156 -11.00 20.01 14.46
CA ARG A 156 -11.89 20.08 15.64
C ARG A 156 -11.74 18.90 16.61
N GLY A 157 -10.96 17.88 16.24
CA GLY A 157 -10.67 16.71 17.08
C GLY A 157 -11.53 15.48 16.76
N ASP A 158 -12.47 15.56 15.82
CA ASP A 158 -13.25 14.40 15.38
C ASP A 158 -12.38 13.35 14.72
N LEU A 159 -12.68 12.09 15.04
CA LEU A 159 -11.99 10.93 14.48
C LEU A 159 -12.98 10.18 13.60
N SER A 160 -12.53 9.73 12.43
CA SER A 160 -13.32 8.81 11.62
C SER A 160 -12.46 7.84 10.83
N MET A 161 -12.98 6.64 10.65
CA MET A 161 -12.45 5.68 9.68
C MET A 161 -13.46 5.54 8.56
N VAL A 162 -12.99 5.64 7.32
CA VAL A 162 -13.82 5.78 6.12
C VAL A 162 -13.29 4.91 5.00
N ILE A 163 -14.17 4.20 4.29
CA ILE A 163 -13.88 3.62 2.97
C ILE A 163 -14.85 4.27 1.99
N THR A 164 -14.34 4.86 0.91
CA THR A 164 -15.16 5.48 -0.14
C THR A 164 -15.04 4.64 -1.41
N GLN A 165 -16.19 4.29 -1.99
CA GLN A 165 -16.26 3.54 -3.23
C GLN A 165 -17.19 4.24 -4.23
N HIS A 166 -17.11 3.83 -5.49
CA HIS A 166 -18.10 4.21 -6.49
C HIS A 166 -19.46 3.56 -6.15
N ASP A 167 -20.59 4.18 -6.51
CA ASP A 167 -21.92 3.62 -6.14
C ASP A 167 -22.19 2.24 -6.76
N LYS A 168 -21.55 1.93 -7.89
CA LYS A 168 -21.55 0.58 -8.50
C LYS A 168 -20.97 -0.50 -7.57
N ASP A 169 -20.17 -0.08 -6.60
CA ASP A 169 -19.51 -0.93 -5.62
C ASP A 169 -20.13 -0.78 -4.23
N ILE A 170 -21.32 -0.15 -4.08
CA ILE A 170 -21.96 0.05 -2.76
C ILE A 170 -22.14 -1.26 -1.97
N HIS A 171 -22.35 -2.37 -2.68
CA HIS A 171 -22.49 -3.70 -2.08
C HIS A 171 -21.28 -4.09 -1.21
N ILE A 172 -20.06 -3.64 -1.55
CA ILE A 172 -18.88 -3.95 -0.71
C ILE A 172 -18.92 -3.19 0.61
N LEU A 173 -19.49 -1.99 0.61
CA LEU A 173 -19.62 -1.16 1.81
C LEU A 173 -20.67 -1.75 2.76
N GLU A 174 -21.79 -2.25 2.21
CA GLU A 174 -22.79 -2.99 2.99
C GLU A 174 -22.21 -4.32 3.50
N TYR A 175 -21.48 -5.07 2.66
CA TYR A 175 -20.78 -6.28 3.10
C TYR A 175 -19.85 -6.02 4.28
N ILE A 176 -19.09 -4.91 4.27
CA ILE A 176 -18.23 -4.51 5.38
C ILE A 176 -19.06 -4.17 6.63
N LYS A 177 -20.12 -3.37 6.46
CA LYS A 177 -21.01 -2.98 7.57
C LYS A 177 -21.62 -4.21 8.24
N ASP A 178 -22.15 -5.14 7.44
CA ASP A 178 -22.86 -6.32 7.93
C ASP A 178 -21.91 -7.31 8.62
N ASN A 179 -20.69 -7.50 8.09
CA ASN A 179 -19.70 -8.37 8.72
C ASN A 179 -19.06 -7.75 9.96
N LEU A 180 -18.88 -6.43 10.03
CA LEU A 180 -18.42 -5.76 11.25
C LEU A 180 -19.53 -5.59 12.28
N GLY A 181 -20.79 -5.49 11.85
CA GLY A 181 -21.94 -5.19 12.70
C GLY A 181 -22.00 -3.73 13.18
N PHE A 182 -21.19 -2.83 12.61
CA PHE A 182 -21.15 -1.41 12.99
C PHE A 182 -20.69 -0.50 11.83
N GLY A 183 -20.74 0.81 12.10
CA GLY A 183 -20.57 1.85 11.09
C GLY A 183 -21.85 2.08 10.27
N LYS A 184 -21.79 3.03 9.34
CA LYS A 184 -22.92 3.37 8.46
C LYS A 184 -22.47 3.51 7.02
N VAL A 185 -23.33 3.12 6.09
CA VAL A 185 -23.16 3.38 4.66
C VAL A 185 -23.95 4.64 4.31
N VAL A 186 -23.31 5.60 3.67
CA VAL A 186 -23.90 6.88 3.29
C VAL A 186 -23.58 7.15 1.82
N ALA A 187 -24.62 7.25 1.00
CA ALA A 187 -24.50 7.74 -0.37
C ALA A 187 -24.24 9.25 -0.35
N GLN A 188 -23.33 9.72 -1.19
CA GLN A 188 -23.04 11.14 -1.36
C GLN A 188 -23.14 11.54 -2.82
N THR A 189 -24.14 12.35 -3.13
CA THR A 189 -24.25 13.03 -4.42
C THR A 189 -23.31 14.22 -4.43
N SER A 190 -22.23 14.15 -5.21
CA SER A 190 -21.40 15.33 -5.46
C SER A 190 -22.09 16.25 -6.47
N LYS A 191 -22.04 17.59 -6.26
CA LYS A 191 -22.42 18.61 -7.26
C LYS A 191 -21.80 18.37 -8.65
N ASN A 192 -20.68 17.63 -8.72
CA ASN A 192 -19.93 17.31 -9.95
C ASN A 192 -20.17 15.86 -10.48
N ARG A 193 -21.40 15.32 -10.36
CA ARG A 193 -21.84 14.06 -11.01
C ARG A 193 -21.03 12.79 -10.67
N LYS A 194 -20.36 12.74 -9.51
CA LYS A 194 -19.76 11.49 -9.01
C LYS A 194 -20.63 10.92 -7.91
N ASN A 195 -21.31 9.85 -8.26
CA ASN A 195 -22.08 8.95 -7.42
C ASN A 195 -21.09 8.08 -6.63
N ILE A 196 -20.82 8.49 -5.39
CA ILE A 196 -19.93 7.79 -4.47
C ILE A 196 -20.64 7.48 -3.16
N SER A 197 -20.30 6.33 -2.59
CA SER A 197 -20.82 5.87 -1.32
C SER A 197 -19.68 5.68 -0.34
N ARG A 198 -19.97 5.82 0.95
CA ARG A 198 -18.97 5.68 2.01
C ARG A 198 -19.47 4.79 3.12
N TRP A 199 -18.68 3.80 3.50
CA TRP A 199 -18.76 3.25 4.84
C TRP A 199 -17.95 4.15 5.79
N ILE A 200 -18.55 4.55 6.91
CA ILE A 200 -17.93 5.45 7.89
C ILE A 200 -18.30 5.06 9.31
N THR A 201 -17.32 5.13 10.21
CA THR A 201 -17.57 5.15 11.65
C THR A 201 -16.85 6.30 12.35
N ASN A 202 -17.58 6.95 13.26
CA ASN A 202 -17.11 8.05 14.10
C ASN A 202 -17.24 7.71 15.61
N LYS A 203 -17.75 6.52 15.95
CA LYS A 203 -17.97 6.13 17.35
C LYS A 203 -16.65 5.70 17.97
N GLN A 204 -16.35 6.22 19.16
CA GLN A 204 -15.14 5.86 19.92
C GLN A 204 -15.02 4.34 20.12
N LEU A 205 -16.13 3.67 20.41
CA LEU A 205 -16.19 2.23 20.63
C LEU A 205 -15.80 1.43 19.37
N ASP A 206 -16.34 1.80 18.22
CA ASP A 206 -15.99 1.22 16.92
C ASP A 206 -14.51 1.47 16.59
N HIS A 207 -13.98 2.66 16.91
CA HIS A 207 -12.55 2.96 16.73
C HIS A 207 -11.67 2.08 17.60
N LYS A 208 -12.04 1.82 18.87
CA LYS A 208 -11.29 0.91 19.74
C LYS A 208 -11.24 -0.50 19.13
N LEU A 209 -12.37 -1.02 18.64
CA LEU A 209 -12.43 -2.32 17.97
C LEU A 209 -11.54 -2.35 16.72
N LEU A 210 -11.65 -1.37 15.84
CA LEU A 210 -10.78 -1.29 14.65
C LEU A 210 -9.30 -1.13 15.01
N ILE A 211 -8.98 -0.44 16.11
CA ILE A 211 -7.61 -0.34 16.60
C ILE A 211 -7.10 -1.71 17.06
N TYR A 212 -7.88 -2.46 17.83
CA TYR A 212 -7.49 -3.83 18.21
C TYR A 212 -7.35 -4.77 17.01
N LEU A 213 -8.14 -4.55 15.96
CA LEU A 213 -8.04 -5.28 14.70
C LEU A 213 -6.72 -4.96 13.97
N PHE A 214 -6.36 -3.69 13.82
CA PHE A 214 -5.17 -3.26 13.08
C PHE A 214 -3.86 -3.42 13.87
N ASN A 215 -3.88 -3.27 15.20
CA ASN A 215 -2.68 -3.17 16.02
C ASN A 215 -1.81 -4.45 16.00
N GLY A 216 -0.72 -4.41 15.24
CA GLY A 216 0.18 -5.54 14.99
C GLY A 216 -0.28 -6.48 13.87
N ASN A 217 -1.26 -6.09 13.06
CA ASN A 217 -1.78 -6.88 11.93
C ASN A 217 -1.65 -6.17 10.56
N MET A 218 -1.28 -4.89 10.54
CA MET A 218 -1.06 -4.07 9.33
C MET A 218 0.22 -4.43 8.59
N VAL A 219 0.26 -4.24 7.28
CA VAL A 219 1.40 -4.57 6.42
C VAL A 219 2.09 -3.34 5.85
N LEU A 220 1.35 -2.26 5.54
CA LEU A 220 1.89 -1.08 4.86
C LEU A 220 2.48 -0.08 5.87
N PRO A 221 3.80 0.18 5.83
CA PRO A 221 4.49 1.17 6.67
C PRO A 221 3.79 2.53 6.83
N LEU A 222 3.34 3.11 5.73
CA LEU A 222 2.72 4.43 5.72
C LEU A 222 1.31 4.41 6.33
N ARG A 223 0.59 3.30 6.19
CA ARG A 223 -0.70 3.11 6.83
C ARG A 223 -0.52 2.92 8.32
N TYR A 224 0.52 2.19 8.73
CA TYR A 224 0.91 2.06 10.14
C TYR A 224 1.25 3.42 10.78
N ILE A 225 1.99 4.33 10.12
CA ILE A 225 2.24 5.68 10.68
C ILE A 225 0.93 6.41 10.93
N LYS A 226 0.01 6.43 9.95
CA LYS A 226 -1.29 7.08 10.10
C LYS A 226 -2.13 6.43 11.21
N PHE A 227 -2.07 5.12 11.32
CA PHE A 227 -2.70 4.35 12.39
C PHE A 227 -2.15 4.72 13.77
N SER A 228 -0.84 4.86 13.91
CA SER A 228 -0.19 5.27 15.16
C SER A 228 -0.64 6.68 15.58
N LEU A 229 -0.65 7.64 14.64
CA LEU A 229 -1.17 9.00 14.90
C LEU A 229 -2.64 8.99 15.31
N PHE A 230 -3.47 8.23 14.60
CA PHE A 230 -4.89 8.10 14.90
C PHE A 230 -5.12 7.50 16.29
N THR A 231 -4.40 6.43 16.63
CA THR A 231 -4.49 5.75 17.94
C THR A 231 -4.04 6.67 19.07
N ASN A 232 -2.95 7.41 18.88
CA ASN A 232 -2.49 8.38 19.88
C ASN A 232 -3.50 9.53 20.08
N LYS A 233 -4.13 10.00 19.00
CA LYS A 233 -5.20 11.01 19.12
C LYS A 233 -6.43 10.47 19.86
N LEU A 234 -6.76 9.19 19.66
CA LEU A 234 -7.80 8.53 20.44
C LEU A 234 -7.39 8.37 21.92
N ASN A 235 -6.16 7.94 22.20
CA ASN A 235 -5.65 7.78 23.56
C ASN A 235 -5.74 9.07 24.38
N ILE A 236 -5.53 10.24 23.77
CA ILE A 236 -5.75 11.54 24.43
C ILE A 236 -7.22 11.68 24.89
N LYS A 237 -8.19 11.22 24.09
CA LYS A 237 -9.61 11.23 24.48
C LYS A 237 -9.90 10.22 25.59
N LEU A 238 -9.32 9.01 25.50
CA LEU A 238 -9.48 7.97 26.52
C LEU A 238 -8.97 8.46 27.88
N LEU A 239 -7.76 9.06 27.93
CA LEU A 239 -7.20 9.61 29.16
C LEU A 239 -8.10 10.68 29.79
N LYS A 240 -8.68 11.58 28.98
CA LYS A 240 -9.61 12.60 29.47
C LYS A 240 -10.90 12.02 30.05
N ASN A 241 -11.25 10.80 29.66
CA ASN A 241 -12.42 10.07 30.13
C ASN A 241 -12.07 9.02 31.19
N ASN A 242 -10.84 9.04 31.74
CA ASN A 242 -10.33 8.04 32.68
C ASN A 242 -10.39 6.58 32.17
N GLU A 243 -10.28 6.39 30.85
CA GLU A 243 -10.18 5.08 30.21
C GLU A 243 -8.71 4.70 29.95
N SER A 244 -8.41 3.39 30.01
CA SER A 244 -7.07 2.88 29.69
C SER A 244 -6.70 3.13 28.22
N ILE A 245 -5.46 3.58 28.00
CA ILE A 245 -4.90 3.77 26.66
C ILE A 245 -4.62 2.44 25.95
N ILE A 246 -4.57 2.49 24.63
CA ILE A 246 -4.19 1.35 23.78
C ILE A 246 -2.75 1.55 23.29
N PRO A 247 -1.77 0.74 23.74
CA PRO A 247 -0.39 0.86 23.27
C PRO A 247 -0.26 0.39 21.82
N VAL A 248 0.41 1.19 20.99
CA VAL A 248 0.67 0.86 19.58
C VAL A 248 1.87 -0.08 19.47
N LYS A 249 1.70 -1.22 18.79
CA LYS A 249 2.79 -2.17 18.50
C LYS A 249 3.66 -1.66 17.38
N ASN A 250 4.97 -1.58 17.61
CA ASN A 250 5.92 -1.05 16.63
C ASN A 250 6.39 -2.11 15.62
N ASN A 251 5.48 -2.69 14.85
CA ASN A 251 5.81 -3.64 13.79
C ASN A 251 4.80 -3.59 12.63
N CYS A 252 5.22 -4.11 11.48
CA CYS A 252 4.40 -4.38 10.32
C CYS A 252 4.50 -5.87 9.97
N LYS A 253 3.38 -6.49 9.60
CA LYS A 253 3.34 -7.85 9.08
C LYS A 253 3.97 -7.92 7.69
N LEU A 254 4.55 -9.07 7.36
CA LEU A 254 4.89 -9.37 5.97
C LEU A 254 3.69 -9.96 5.21
N PRO A 255 3.53 -9.62 3.91
CA PRO A 255 2.61 -10.34 3.04
C PRO A 255 2.88 -11.84 3.05
N THR A 256 1.83 -12.64 2.88
CA THR A 256 1.89 -14.09 2.71
C THR A 256 0.74 -14.56 1.82
N LEU A 257 0.82 -15.81 1.33
CA LEU A 257 -0.23 -16.47 0.56
C LEU A 257 -1.14 -17.36 1.42
N ASN A 258 -0.95 -17.35 2.74
CA ASN A 258 -1.66 -18.22 3.71
C ASN A 258 -2.83 -17.52 4.42
N ASP A 259 -3.19 -16.30 3.99
CA ASP A 259 -4.29 -15.54 4.55
C ASP A 259 -4.93 -14.62 3.49
N ALA A 260 -6.06 -14.01 3.83
CA ALA A 260 -6.84 -13.20 2.91
C ALA A 260 -6.37 -11.74 2.74
N TRP A 261 -5.26 -11.31 3.37
CA TRP A 261 -4.83 -9.91 3.30
C TRP A 261 -4.47 -9.47 1.89
N LEU A 262 -3.73 -10.31 1.15
CA LEU A 262 -3.32 -9.96 -0.20
C LEU A 262 -4.54 -9.85 -1.13
N SER A 263 -5.57 -10.69 -0.95
CA SER A 263 -6.85 -10.57 -1.65
C SER A 263 -7.50 -9.21 -1.40
N GLY A 264 -7.65 -8.80 -0.12
CA GLY A 264 -8.20 -7.49 0.22
C GLY A 264 -7.38 -6.32 -0.32
N PHE A 265 -6.05 -6.41 -0.25
CA PHE A 265 -5.17 -5.37 -0.77
C PHE A 265 -5.26 -5.25 -2.30
N ILE A 266 -5.39 -6.38 -3.01
CA ILE A 266 -5.62 -6.40 -4.45
C ILE A 266 -7.02 -5.87 -4.79
N ASP A 267 -8.06 -6.15 -4.00
CA ASP A 267 -9.39 -5.55 -4.16
C ASP A 267 -9.35 -4.01 -4.10
N GLY A 268 -8.47 -3.42 -3.29
CA GLY A 268 -8.23 -1.98 -3.29
C GLY A 268 -7.36 -1.51 -4.46
N GLU A 269 -6.10 -1.97 -4.52
CA GLU A 269 -5.05 -1.33 -5.33
C GLU A 269 -4.64 -2.13 -6.59
N GLY A 270 -5.09 -3.38 -6.71
CA GLY A 270 -4.75 -4.28 -7.81
C GLY A 270 -5.43 -3.91 -9.12
N CYS A 271 -4.82 -4.28 -10.25
CA CYS A 271 -5.35 -4.03 -11.57
C CYS A 271 -5.03 -5.18 -12.53
N PHE A 272 -6.06 -5.73 -13.18
CA PHE A 272 -5.98 -6.82 -14.14
C PHE A 272 -6.27 -6.29 -15.54
N ASN A 273 -5.33 -6.41 -16.46
CA ASN A 273 -5.49 -5.94 -17.84
C ASN A 273 -4.88 -6.92 -18.85
N ILE A 274 -5.37 -6.81 -20.09
CA ILE A 274 -4.72 -7.38 -21.27
C ILE A 274 -4.27 -6.20 -22.15
N HIS A 275 -2.98 -6.18 -22.49
CA HIS A 275 -2.47 -5.26 -23.51
C HIS A 275 -2.44 -5.99 -24.84
N HIS A 276 -3.07 -5.40 -25.87
CA HIS A 276 -3.02 -5.89 -27.23
C HIS A 276 -2.19 -4.92 -28.08
N ASN A 277 -1.18 -5.45 -28.75
CA ASN A 277 -0.46 -4.80 -29.85
C ASN A 277 -0.70 -5.64 -31.10
N ASN A 278 -0.56 -5.08 -32.31
CA ASN A 278 -1.04 -5.63 -33.59
C ASN A 278 -0.82 -7.15 -33.79
N ASN A 279 0.24 -7.72 -33.19
CA ASN A 279 0.61 -9.13 -33.34
C ASN A 279 0.63 -9.93 -32.02
N TYR A 280 0.35 -9.34 -30.84
CA TYR A 280 0.45 -10.07 -29.58
C TYR A 280 -0.45 -9.53 -28.47
N TYR A 281 -0.95 -10.44 -27.64
CA TYR A 281 -1.57 -10.12 -26.36
C TYR A 281 -0.59 -10.34 -25.21
N SER A 282 -0.50 -9.38 -24.28
CA SER A 282 0.19 -9.53 -23.00
C SER A 282 -0.83 -9.47 -21.88
N SER A 283 -0.81 -10.46 -20.99
CA SER A 283 -1.42 -10.29 -19.67
C SER A 283 -0.64 -9.23 -18.91
N LEU A 284 -1.33 -8.49 -18.06
CA LEU A 284 -0.73 -7.47 -17.20
C LEU A 284 -1.46 -7.48 -15.86
N PHE A 285 -0.76 -7.89 -14.82
CA PHE A 285 -1.16 -7.66 -13.44
C PHE A 285 -0.30 -6.55 -12.85
N ASN A 286 -0.94 -5.51 -12.33
CA ASN A 286 -0.29 -4.39 -11.67
C ASN A 286 -0.79 -4.22 -10.24
N LEU A 287 0.12 -3.85 -9.33
CA LEU A 287 -0.21 -3.41 -7.98
C LEU A 287 0.66 -2.21 -7.66
N SER A 288 0.04 -1.05 -7.41
CA SER A 288 0.75 0.20 -7.20
C SER A 288 0.68 0.67 -5.75
N GLN A 289 1.73 1.33 -5.27
CA GLN A 289 1.71 1.98 -3.98
C GLN A 289 2.69 3.16 -3.92
N LYS A 290 2.30 4.20 -3.18
CA LYS A 290 3.12 5.39 -2.97
C LYS A 290 4.25 5.12 -1.99
N TYR A 291 5.31 5.90 -2.10
CA TYR A 291 6.48 5.95 -1.24
C TYR A 291 7.42 4.75 -1.33
N THR A 292 8.72 5.04 -1.15
CA THR A 292 9.81 4.07 -1.21
C THR A 292 9.70 2.97 -0.16
N ALA A 293 9.16 3.25 1.02
CA ALA A 293 9.01 2.24 2.07
C ALA A 293 8.06 1.09 1.70
N ASN A 294 7.14 1.31 0.77
CA ASN A 294 6.26 0.24 0.28
C ASN A 294 6.91 -0.64 -0.79
N ILE A 295 8.11 -0.30 -1.30
CA ILE A 295 8.84 -1.11 -2.27
C ILE A 295 9.15 -2.49 -1.69
N TYR A 296 9.56 -2.58 -0.43
CA TYR A 296 9.87 -3.86 0.19
C TYR A 296 8.64 -4.77 0.29
N VAL A 297 7.46 -4.20 0.53
CA VAL A 297 6.18 -4.93 0.50
C VAL A 297 5.91 -5.46 -0.91
N LEU A 298 6.06 -4.61 -1.93
CA LEU A 298 5.86 -5.02 -3.33
C LEU A 298 6.87 -6.09 -3.78
N GLU A 299 8.14 -5.97 -3.39
CA GLU A 299 9.18 -6.97 -3.65
C GLU A 299 8.84 -8.31 -2.97
N THR A 300 8.30 -8.27 -1.74
CA THR A 300 7.84 -9.47 -1.03
C THR A 300 6.67 -10.13 -1.75
N ILE A 301 5.67 -9.36 -2.20
CA ILE A 301 4.54 -9.89 -2.99
C ILE A 301 5.04 -10.51 -4.31
N LEU A 302 5.98 -9.85 -5.01
CA LEU A 302 6.59 -10.41 -6.21
C LEU A 302 7.23 -11.77 -5.92
N LYS A 303 8.03 -11.84 -4.85
CA LYS A 303 8.73 -13.06 -4.46
C LYS A 303 7.75 -14.21 -4.16
N LEU A 304 6.66 -13.92 -3.45
CA LEU A 304 5.60 -14.92 -3.19
C LEU A 304 5.01 -15.48 -4.50
N ILE A 305 4.73 -14.62 -5.48
CA ILE A 305 4.18 -15.06 -6.78
C ILE A 305 5.24 -15.81 -7.61
N GLN A 306 6.51 -15.39 -7.54
CA GLN A 306 7.62 -16.12 -8.17
C GLN A 306 7.78 -17.52 -7.59
N ASP A 307 7.71 -17.66 -6.26
CA ASP A 307 7.82 -18.94 -5.58
C ASP A 307 6.61 -19.84 -5.87
N LEU A 308 5.39 -19.26 -5.91
CA LEU A 308 4.17 -19.96 -6.28
C LEU A 308 4.21 -20.53 -7.71
N SER A 309 4.78 -19.75 -8.65
CA SER A 309 4.87 -20.13 -10.07
C SER A 309 6.12 -20.90 -10.45
N LYS A 310 7.16 -20.89 -9.58
CA LYS A 310 8.54 -21.31 -9.91
C LYS A 310 9.14 -20.53 -11.10
N ILE A 311 8.69 -19.29 -11.34
CA ILE A 311 9.17 -18.43 -12.44
C ILE A 311 9.65 -17.10 -11.86
N TYR A 312 10.93 -16.79 -12.04
CA TYR A 312 11.59 -15.60 -11.50
C TYR A 312 11.54 -14.42 -12.50
N LYS A 313 10.35 -14.02 -12.93
CA LYS A 313 10.09 -12.84 -13.77
C LYS A 313 9.26 -11.80 -13.01
N GLY A 314 8.89 -10.72 -13.69
CA GLY A 314 8.20 -9.56 -13.10
C GLY A 314 9.18 -8.52 -12.55
N SER A 315 8.67 -7.34 -12.22
CA SER A 315 9.52 -6.22 -11.80
C SER A 315 8.78 -5.22 -10.93
N ILE A 316 9.51 -4.55 -10.04
CA ILE A 316 9.08 -3.32 -9.40
C ILE A 316 9.65 -2.14 -10.19
N MET A 317 8.78 -1.23 -10.64
CA MET A 317 9.16 -0.09 -11.46
C MET A 317 8.51 1.21 -10.95
N PRO A 318 9.11 2.38 -11.19
CA PRO A 318 8.46 3.65 -10.91
C PRO A 318 7.21 3.81 -11.80
N HIS A 319 6.13 4.29 -11.21
CA HIS A 319 4.91 4.66 -11.93
C HIS A 319 5.09 6.05 -12.57
N THR A 320 4.22 6.42 -13.51
CA THR A 320 4.20 7.76 -14.12
C THR A 320 3.87 8.89 -13.15
N ARG A 321 3.38 8.55 -11.95
CA ARG A 321 3.06 9.50 -10.88
C ARG A 321 4.26 9.53 -9.94
N ASP A 322 4.68 10.72 -9.55
CA ASP A 322 5.82 10.86 -8.66
C ASP A 322 5.62 10.14 -7.34
N ASN A 323 6.71 9.56 -6.83
CA ASN A 323 6.75 8.77 -5.60
C ASN A 323 5.74 7.62 -5.56
N ASN A 324 5.41 7.04 -6.72
CA ASN A 324 4.56 5.87 -6.81
C ASN A 324 5.33 4.74 -7.49
N PHE A 325 5.25 3.53 -6.94
CA PHE A 325 5.93 2.34 -7.43
C PHE A 325 4.90 1.29 -7.79
N MET A 326 5.24 0.44 -8.74
CA MET A 326 4.32 -0.55 -9.31
C MET A 326 5.02 -1.90 -9.43
N LEU A 327 4.45 -2.92 -8.82
CA LEU A 327 4.65 -4.32 -9.16
C LEU A 327 3.99 -4.57 -10.52
N CYS A 328 4.73 -5.14 -11.46
CA CYS A 328 4.23 -5.49 -12.80
C CYS A 328 4.61 -6.93 -13.13
N ILE A 329 3.60 -7.75 -13.46
CA ILE A 329 3.75 -9.13 -13.91
C ILE A 329 3.03 -9.29 -15.25
N THR A 330 3.79 -9.64 -16.29
CA THR A 330 3.27 -9.86 -17.65
C THR A 330 3.38 -11.31 -18.12
N ASN A 331 4.11 -12.15 -17.39
CA ASN A 331 4.25 -13.55 -17.75
C ASN A 331 2.94 -14.30 -17.50
N LYS A 332 2.34 -14.85 -18.55
CA LYS A 332 1.02 -15.52 -18.50
C LYS A 332 0.99 -16.71 -17.54
N ASN A 333 2.06 -17.50 -17.45
CA ASN A 333 2.11 -18.65 -16.54
C ASN A 333 2.22 -18.20 -15.07
N MET A 334 2.98 -17.14 -14.78
CA MET A 334 2.96 -16.51 -13.46
C MET A 334 1.57 -15.99 -13.11
N CYS A 335 0.93 -15.29 -14.04
CA CYS A 335 -0.43 -14.79 -13.85
C CYS A 335 -1.42 -15.94 -13.58
N ALA A 336 -1.36 -17.02 -14.37
CA ALA A 336 -2.20 -18.21 -14.19
C ALA A 336 -2.00 -18.86 -12.81
N SER A 337 -0.77 -18.90 -12.30
CA SER A 337 -0.49 -19.46 -10.97
C SER A 337 -1.20 -18.72 -9.83
N MET A 338 -1.57 -17.45 -10.02
CA MET A 338 -2.31 -16.68 -9.00
C MET A 338 -3.67 -17.31 -8.67
N LYS A 339 -4.21 -18.16 -9.56
CA LYS A 339 -5.42 -18.96 -9.31
C LYS A 339 -5.31 -19.79 -8.02
N TYR A 340 -4.14 -20.37 -7.73
CA TYR A 340 -3.95 -21.16 -6.49
C TYR A 340 -4.16 -20.36 -5.20
N TYR A 341 -3.92 -19.05 -5.25
CA TYR A 341 -4.19 -18.15 -4.12
C TYR A 341 -5.66 -17.73 -4.10
N PHE A 342 -6.19 -17.25 -5.23
CA PHE A 342 -7.56 -16.72 -5.30
C PHE A 342 -8.66 -17.79 -5.17
N ASP A 343 -8.38 -19.06 -5.48
CA ASP A 343 -9.29 -20.17 -5.18
C ASP A 343 -9.50 -20.34 -3.66
N LYS A 344 -8.48 -20.03 -2.85
CA LYS A 344 -8.53 -20.11 -1.38
C LYS A 344 -9.03 -18.81 -0.76
N PHE A 345 -8.60 -17.67 -1.32
CA PHE A 345 -8.93 -16.33 -0.83
C PHE A 345 -9.50 -15.49 -1.97
N PRO A 346 -10.79 -15.66 -2.32
CA PRO A 346 -11.41 -14.95 -3.43
C PRO A 346 -11.41 -13.43 -3.21
N LEU A 347 -11.34 -12.69 -4.30
CA LEU A 347 -11.66 -11.26 -4.32
C LEU A 347 -13.15 -11.06 -4.01
N LYS A 348 -13.49 -9.95 -3.36
CA LYS A 348 -14.85 -9.67 -2.89
C LYS A 348 -15.50 -8.48 -3.57
N THR A 349 -14.73 -7.60 -4.22
CA THR A 349 -15.29 -6.47 -4.98
C THR A 349 -15.70 -6.90 -6.40
N ASN A 350 -16.25 -5.96 -7.20
CA ASN A 350 -16.44 -6.17 -8.63
C ASN A 350 -15.15 -6.55 -9.38
N LYS A 351 -13.97 -6.32 -8.80
CA LYS A 351 -12.68 -6.77 -9.30
C LYS A 351 -12.59 -8.30 -9.38
N HIS A 352 -13.40 -9.04 -8.64
CA HIS A 352 -13.56 -10.48 -8.83
C HIS A 352 -14.03 -10.82 -10.25
N ILE A 353 -15.00 -10.08 -10.79
CA ILE A 353 -15.49 -10.30 -12.16
C ILE A 353 -14.40 -9.96 -13.18
N GLU A 354 -13.64 -8.88 -12.95
CA GLU A 354 -12.49 -8.51 -13.79
C GLU A 354 -11.41 -9.60 -13.79
N TYR A 355 -11.08 -10.12 -12.60
CA TYR A 355 -10.14 -11.22 -12.41
C TYR A 355 -10.59 -12.48 -13.14
N MET A 356 -11.86 -12.87 -13.03
CA MET A 356 -12.38 -14.08 -13.68
C MET A 356 -12.28 -13.99 -15.21
N LYS A 357 -12.66 -12.85 -15.80
CA LYS A 357 -12.52 -12.61 -17.25
C LYS A 357 -11.04 -12.62 -17.68
N TRP A 358 -10.18 -11.99 -16.90
CA TRP A 358 -8.75 -11.94 -17.15
C TRP A 358 -8.09 -13.33 -17.07
N MET A 359 -8.48 -14.15 -16.08
CA MET A 359 -8.00 -15.51 -15.90
C MET A 359 -8.46 -16.43 -17.03
N ASP A 360 -9.74 -16.36 -17.41
CA ASP A 360 -10.30 -17.08 -18.55
C ASP A 360 -9.53 -16.78 -19.85
N PHE A 361 -9.23 -15.50 -20.11
CA PHE A 361 -8.38 -15.11 -21.24
C PHE A 361 -7.00 -15.75 -21.19
N ILE A 362 -6.32 -15.71 -20.03
CA ILE A 362 -4.97 -16.26 -19.86
C ILE A 362 -4.95 -17.77 -20.07
N LEU A 363 -5.88 -18.50 -19.46
CA LEU A 363 -5.94 -19.96 -19.58
C LEU A 363 -6.28 -20.38 -21.00
N THR A 364 -7.21 -19.68 -21.66
CA THR A 364 -7.52 -19.89 -23.08
C THR A 364 -6.27 -19.68 -23.94
N TYR A 365 -5.53 -18.59 -23.71
CA TYR A 365 -4.30 -18.30 -24.44
C TYR A 365 -3.26 -19.41 -24.28
N ILE A 366 -3.02 -19.88 -23.05
CA ILE A 366 -2.04 -20.93 -22.77
C ILE A 366 -2.43 -22.23 -23.50
N ASN A 367 -3.70 -22.61 -23.43
CA ASN A 367 -4.20 -23.82 -24.10
C ASN A 367 -4.05 -23.74 -25.63
N ILE A 368 -4.42 -22.61 -26.22
CA ILE A 368 -4.27 -22.32 -27.64
C ILE A 368 -2.81 -22.46 -28.11
N ASN A 369 -1.88 -21.89 -27.35
CA ASN A 369 -0.46 -21.91 -27.68
C ASN A 369 0.15 -23.32 -27.62
N ASN A 370 -0.48 -24.24 -26.88
CA ASN A 370 -0.05 -25.63 -26.79
C ASN A 370 -0.63 -26.49 -27.92
N ASN A 371 -1.76 -26.10 -28.53
CA ASN A 371 -2.54 -26.97 -29.43
C ASN A 371 -2.50 -26.59 -30.94
N ASN A 372 -1.66 -25.63 -31.38
CA ASN A 372 -1.37 -25.30 -32.80
C ASN A 372 -2.58 -25.27 -33.80
N ASN A 373 -3.73 -24.76 -33.39
CA ASN A 373 -4.93 -24.68 -34.27
C ASN A 373 -5.15 -23.29 -34.90
N ASN A 374 -5.62 -23.25 -36.15
CA ASN A 374 -5.78 -22.01 -36.94
C ASN A 374 -6.98 -21.13 -36.52
N ASN A 375 -8.01 -21.67 -35.84
CA ASN A 375 -9.18 -20.90 -35.37
C ASN A 375 -8.94 -20.10 -34.06
N ASN A 376 -7.70 -20.06 -33.58
CA ASN A 376 -7.38 -19.60 -32.23
C ASN A 376 -7.34 -18.06 -32.06
N LYS A 377 -7.10 -17.31 -33.13
CA LYS A 377 -6.98 -15.84 -33.05
C LYS A 377 -8.33 -15.15 -32.80
N GLN A 378 -9.41 -15.63 -33.43
CA GLN A 378 -10.75 -15.06 -33.25
C GLN A 378 -11.28 -15.25 -31.82
N ILE A 379 -10.99 -16.39 -31.20
CA ILE A 379 -11.40 -16.70 -29.83
C ILE A 379 -10.75 -15.70 -28.85
N LEU A 380 -9.45 -15.45 -29.01
CA LEU A 380 -8.72 -14.49 -28.19
C LEU A 380 -9.20 -13.06 -28.40
N GLU A 381 -9.47 -12.66 -29.65
CA GLU A 381 -10.00 -11.32 -29.94
C GLU A 381 -11.38 -11.11 -29.30
N ASN A 382 -12.28 -12.10 -29.39
CA ASN A 382 -13.60 -12.03 -28.76
C ASN A 382 -13.49 -11.86 -27.22
N LYS A 383 -12.65 -12.68 -26.56
CA LYS A 383 -12.42 -12.58 -25.10
C LYS A 383 -11.77 -11.25 -24.72
N TYR A 384 -10.79 -10.79 -25.50
CA TYR A 384 -10.15 -9.48 -25.31
C TYR A 384 -11.17 -8.35 -25.42
N GLN A 385 -12.06 -8.40 -26.42
CA GLN A 385 -13.08 -7.39 -26.64
C GLN A 385 -14.06 -7.29 -25.46
N ILE A 386 -14.45 -8.43 -24.87
CA ILE A 386 -15.27 -8.47 -23.64
C ILE A 386 -14.56 -7.78 -22.47
N ILE A 387 -13.26 -8.02 -22.28
CA ILE A 387 -12.48 -7.34 -21.22
C ILE A 387 -12.38 -5.84 -21.50
N ARG A 388 -12.11 -5.48 -22.76
CA ARG A 388 -11.96 -4.09 -23.20
C ARG A 388 -13.24 -3.29 -23.00
N ASP A 389 -14.39 -3.80 -23.41
CA ASP A 389 -15.67 -3.08 -23.33
C ASP A 389 -16.15 -2.86 -21.90
N ASN A 390 -15.71 -3.71 -20.96
CA ASN A 390 -15.96 -3.56 -19.53
C ASN A 390 -14.91 -2.69 -18.81
N SER A 391 -13.88 -2.22 -19.51
CA SER A 391 -12.88 -1.32 -18.95
C SER A 391 -13.54 0.01 -18.57
N TRP A 392 -13.48 0.34 -17.27
CA TRP A 392 -13.97 1.60 -16.71
C TRP A 392 -13.45 2.85 -17.46
N TYR A 393 -12.25 2.79 -18.04
CA TYR A 393 -11.67 3.86 -18.83
C TYR A 393 -12.48 4.18 -20.11
N LEU A 394 -13.03 3.15 -20.77
CA LEU A 394 -13.84 3.33 -21.98
C LEU A 394 -15.28 3.73 -21.67
N LEU A 395 -15.85 3.23 -20.57
CA LEU A 395 -17.15 3.70 -20.07
C LEU A 395 -17.11 5.21 -19.79
N ARG A 396 -16.05 5.70 -19.15
CA ARG A 396 -15.85 7.13 -18.86
C ARG A 396 -15.60 7.99 -20.10
N LYS A 397 -14.97 7.43 -21.14
CA LYS A 397 -14.77 8.11 -22.44
C LYS A 397 -16.08 8.20 -23.24
N LYS A 398 -16.94 7.16 -23.17
CA LYS A 398 -18.28 7.18 -23.76
C LYS A 398 -19.20 8.18 -23.03
N GLU A 399 -19.18 8.19 -21.71
CA GLU A 399 -19.94 9.16 -20.89
C GLU A 399 -19.51 10.61 -21.16
N LYS A 400 -18.23 10.87 -21.45
CA LYS A 400 -17.71 12.19 -21.83
C LYS A 400 -17.98 12.60 -23.29
N LYS A 401 -18.34 11.66 -24.17
CA LYS A 401 -18.72 11.95 -25.57
C LYS A 401 -20.22 12.20 -25.72
N ASN A 402 -21.03 11.74 -24.77
CA ASN A 402 -22.47 11.90 -24.73
C ASN A 402 -22.92 13.08 -23.82
N MET A 403 -21.97 13.93 -23.42
CA MET A 403 -22.14 15.25 -22.80
C MET A 403 -21.48 16.27 -23.69
#